data_AF-A0A3D0SN63-F1
#
_entry.id   AF-A0A3D0SN63-F1
#
_cell.length_a   1.000
_cell.length_b   1.000
_cell.length_c   1.000
_cell.angle_alpha   90.00
_cell.angle_beta   90.00
_cell.angle_gamma   90.00
#
_symmetry.space_group_name_H-M   'P 1'
#
loop_
_entity.id
_entity.type
_entity.pdbx_description
1 polymer ?
#
loop_
_entity_poly.entity_id
_entity_poly.type
_entity_poly.pdbx_seq_one_letter_code
_entity_poly.pdbx_strand_id
1 'polypeptide(L)'
;MINKKLLGVLMSLCLIGSTCLASDNAKENEKSPELADRVVGIYYGNVVSDSKGGSRSDVSVTITKLDSKTVSVTSDYGRLGTVVIRLTRIDDKILNANSDTPLILDLEQRPLRLDYSPHNEISYVGYKQ
;
A
#
# COMPACT_ATOMS: atom_id res chain seq x y z
N MET A 1 -38.01 21.21 -53.53
CA MET A 1 -38.11 19.83 -54.05
C MET A 1 -38.32 18.90 -52.87
N ILE A 2 -39.51 18.32 -52.76
CA ILE A 2 -39.96 17.43 -51.69
C ILE A 2 -39.95 16.02 -52.28
N ASN A 3 -39.10 15.13 -51.77
CA ASN A 3 -39.12 13.73 -52.15
C ASN A 3 -39.70 12.89 -51.02
N LYS A 4 -40.96 12.50 -51.21
CA LYS A 4 -41.69 11.47 -50.47
C LYS A 4 -41.27 10.09 -50.99
N LYS A 5 -41.34 9.08 -50.10
CA LYS A 5 -41.59 7.62 -50.28
C LYS A 5 -40.67 6.84 -49.33
N LEU A 6 -41.04 5.75 -48.67
CA LEU A 6 -42.29 5.02 -48.44
C LEU A 6 -41.88 3.86 -47.50
N LEU A 7 -42.77 3.47 -46.58
CA LEU A 7 -42.98 2.13 -46.02
C LEU A 7 -41.82 1.33 -45.39
N GLY A 8 -42.06 0.85 -44.17
CA GLY A 8 -41.36 -0.30 -43.62
C GLY A 8 -41.62 -0.54 -42.13
N VAL A 9 -42.89 -0.71 -41.72
CA VAL A 9 -43.22 -1.25 -40.40
C VAL A 9 -42.87 -2.74 -40.41
N LEU A 10 -41.97 -3.17 -39.53
CA LEU A 10 -41.90 -4.56 -39.09
C LEU A 10 -41.65 -4.60 -37.58
N MET A 11 -42.78 -4.74 -36.90
CA MET A 11 -42.94 -5.17 -35.53
C MET A 11 -42.24 -6.53 -35.38
N SER A 12 -41.17 -6.59 -34.58
CA SER A 12 -40.63 -7.86 -34.09
C SER A 12 -40.70 -7.87 -32.57
N LEU A 13 -41.66 -8.64 -32.09
CA LEU A 13 -41.94 -8.96 -30.70
C LEU A 13 -40.90 -9.99 -30.23
N CYS A 14 -39.87 -9.56 -29.49
CA CYS A 14 -39.04 -10.46 -28.71
C CYS A 14 -39.54 -10.46 -27.25
N LEU A 15 -40.48 -11.36 -26.96
CA LEU A 15 -40.64 -11.89 -25.60
C LEU A 15 -39.51 -12.91 -25.38
N ILE A 16 -38.72 -12.73 -24.32
CA ILE A 16 -38.24 -13.75 -23.34
C ILE A 16 -37.13 -13.11 -22.49
N GLY A 17 -37.39 -13.04 -21.18
CA GLY A 17 -36.42 -13.32 -20.12
C GLY A 17 -35.21 -12.39 -19.94
N SER A 18 -35.19 -11.63 -18.85
CA SER A 18 -34.29 -11.90 -17.72
C SER A 18 -34.16 -10.71 -16.77
N THR A 19 -34.46 -11.00 -15.50
CA THR A 19 -33.73 -10.58 -14.29
C THR A 19 -33.45 -9.09 -14.04
N CYS A 20 -34.13 -8.58 -13.02
CA CYS A 20 -33.55 -7.91 -11.86
C CYS A 20 -32.40 -6.93 -12.13
N LEU A 21 -32.70 -5.67 -12.43
CA LEU A 21 -31.80 -4.58 -12.06
C LEU A 21 -32.16 -4.15 -10.63
N ALA A 22 -31.76 -4.98 -9.67
CA ALA A 22 -31.54 -4.49 -8.33
C ALA A 22 -30.33 -3.55 -8.44
N SER A 23 -30.60 -2.25 -8.44
CA SER A 23 -29.59 -1.24 -8.19
C SER A 23 -29.09 -1.45 -6.77
N ASP A 24 -28.10 -2.33 -6.61
CA ASP A 24 -27.39 -2.47 -5.36
C ASP A 24 -26.61 -1.17 -5.18
N ASN A 25 -27.21 -0.26 -4.41
CA ASN A 25 -26.57 0.94 -3.94
C ASN A 25 -25.55 0.50 -2.88
N ALA A 26 -24.48 -0.13 -3.36
CA ALA A 26 -23.30 -0.40 -2.57
C ALA A 26 -22.73 0.96 -2.21
N LYS A 27 -23.15 1.47 -1.06
CA LYS A 27 -22.44 2.50 -0.32
C LYS A 27 -21.02 1.98 -0.16
N GLU A 28 -20.11 2.44 -1.02
CA GLU A 28 -18.70 2.48 -0.69
C GLU A 28 -18.61 3.28 0.61
N ASN A 29 -18.55 2.55 1.71
CA ASN A 29 -18.01 3.05 2.95
C ASN A 29 -16.59 3.46 2.58
N GLU A 30 -16.33 4.75 2.40
CA GLU A 30 -14.97 5.31 2.33
C GLU A 30 -14.26 4.96 3.63
N LYS A 31 -13.80 3.70 3.71
CA LYS A 31 -13.09 3.17 4.85
C LYS A 31 -11.78 3.95 4.89
N SER A 32 -11.65 4.80 5.92
CA SER A 32 -10.41 5.54 6.14
C SER A 32 -9.22 4.57 6.01
N PRO A 33 -8.16 4.92 5.24
CA PRO A 33 -7.07 4.00 4.94
C PRO A 33 -6.49 3.41 6.22
N GLU A 34 -6.35 2.09 6.26
CA GLU A 34 -5.78 1.40 7.42
C GLU A 34 -4.32 1.83 7.58
N LEU A 35 -3.75 1.70 8.79
CA LEU A 35 -2.39 2.18 9.04
C LEU A 35 -1.38 1.48 8.13
N ALA A 36 -1.56 0.17 7.91
CA ALA A 36 -0.71 -0.59 7.00
C ALA A 36 -0.76 -0.05 5.56
N ASP A 37 -1.92 0.42 5.08
CA ASP A 37 -2.07 0.93 3.70
C ASP A 37 -1.22 2.19 3.46
N ARG A 38 -0.94 2.96 4.52
CA ARG A 38 -0.09 4.16 4.43
C ARG A 38 1.40 3.82 4.34
N VAL A 39 1.80 2.68 4.92
CA VAL A 39 3.20 2.26 5.02
C VAL A 39 3.63 1.36 3.85
N VAL A 40 2.73 0.54 3.32
CA VAL A 40 3.03 -0.41 2.23
C VAL A 40 3.73 0.28 1.05
N GLY A 41 4.77 -0.37 0.53
CA GLY A 41 5.51 0.07 -0.64
C GLY A 41 6.95 -0.42 -0.64
N ILE A 42 7.69 0.02 -1.65
CA ILE A 42 9.12 -0.22 -1.78
C ILE A 42 9.85 1.07 -1.40
N TYR A 43 10.83 0.93 -0.52
CA TYR A 43 11.69 1.99 -0.05
C TYR A 43 13.08 1.71 -0.56
N TYR A 44 13.70 2.69 -1.19
CA TYR A 44 15.07 2.60 -1.69
C TYR A 44 15.98 3.51 -0.87
N GLY A 45 17.14 3.00 -0.48
CA GLY A 45 17.99 3.70 0.47
C GLY A 45 19.30 3.02 0.79
N ASN A 46 19.81 3.32 1.99
CA ASN A 46 21.13 2.90 2.44
C ASN A 46 21.04 2.28 3.84
N VAL A 47 21.82 1.23 4.05
CA VAL A 47 22.25 0.83 5.39
C VAL A 47 23.38 1.76 5.80
N VAL A 48 23.08 2.67 6.73
CA VAL A 48 24.03 3.66 7.22
C VAL A 48 24.97 3.09 8.27
N SER A 49 24.50 2.11 9.06
CA SER A 49 25.29 1.43 10.09
C SER A 49 24.91 -0.04 10.19
N ASP A 50 25.90 -0.89 10.46
CA ASP A 50 25.76 -2.33 10.59
C ASP A 50 26.77 -2.85 11.62
N SER A 51 26.30 -3.43 12.73
CA SER A 51 27.16 -3.92 13.82
C SER A 51 28.01 -5.16 13.46
N LYS A 52 27.66 -5.90 12.41
CA LYS A 52 28.39 -7.11 11.97
C LYS A 52 28.88 -6.99 10.52
N GLY A 53 28.88 -5.78 9.97
CA GLY A 53 29.19 -5.50 8.58
C GLY A 53 29.61 -4.04 8.38
N GLY A 54 29.61 -3.62 7.12
CA GLY A 54 29.81 -2.22 6.76
C GLY A 54 28.52 -1.60 6.23
N SER A 55 28.54 -0.29 6.01
CA SER A 55 27.46 0.41 5.33
C SER A 55 27.23 -0.15 3.92
N ARG A 56 25.99 -0.09 3.43
CA ARG A 56 25.60 -0.54 2.09
C ARG A 56 24.69 0.49 1.44
N SER A 57 24.94 0.76 0.17
CA SER A 57 24.07 1.58 -0.66
C SER A 57 23.16 0.72 -1.53
N ASP A 58 22.18 1.37 -2.12
CA ASP A 58 21.29 0.77 -3.13
C ASP A 58 20.48 -0.41 -2.59
N VAL A 59 20.08 -0.32 -1.33
CA VAL A 59 19.31 -1.34 -0.62
C VAL A 59 17.82 -1.07 -0.79
N SER A 60 17.06 -2.11 -1.12
CA SER A 60 15.61 -2.07 -1.23
C SER A 60 14.97 -2.71 -0.02
N VAL A 61 14.04 -2.00 0.61
CA VAL A 61 13.17 -2.50 1.67
C VAL A 61 11.74 -2.54 1.15
N THR A 62 11.10 -3.71 1.19
CA THR A 62 9.71 -3.90 0.81
C THR A 62 8.86 -4.06 2.05
N ILE A 63 7.80 -3.26 2.16
CA ILE A 63 6.81 -3.38 3.24
C ILE A 63 5.50 -3.88 2.66
N THR A 64 5.05 -5.03 3.16
CA THR A 64 3.81 -5.70 2.73
C THR A 64 2.81 -5.75 3.87
N LYS A 65 1.54 -5.45 3.59
CA LYS A 65 0.46 -5.53 4.57
C LYS A 65 0.13 -6.98 4.91
N LEU A 66 0.02 -7.27 6.21
CA LEU A 66 -0.51 -8.53 6.73
C LEU A 66 -1.93 -8.34 7.28
N ASP A 67 -2.17 -7.23 8.00
CA ASP A 67 -3.50 -6.80 8.46
C ASP A 67 -3.58 -5.27 8.57
N SER A 68 -4.68 -4.72 9.09
CA SER A 68 -4.90 -3.27 9.23
C SER A 68 -3.81 -2.47 9.95
N LYS A 69 -3.05 -3.11 10.84
CA LYS A 69 -1.99 -2.49 11.64
C LYS A 69 -0.72 -3.34 11.68
N THR A 70 -0.61 -4.40 10.88
CA THR A 70 0.56 -5.28 10.89
C THR A 70 1.14 -5.38 9.49
N VAL A 71 2.46 -5.26 9.41
CA VAL A 71 3.21 -5.35 8.15
C VAL A 71 4.36 -6.35 8.27
N SER A 72 4.74 -6.93 7.15
CA SER A 72 5.99 -7.66 6.97
C SER A 72 6.99 -6.73 6.29
N VAL A 73 8.19 -6.63 6.83
CA VAL A 73 9.31 -5.87 6.27
C VAL A 73 10.34 -6.86 5.76
N THR A 74 10.70 -6.77 4.48
CA THR A 74 11.73 -7.60 3.85
C THR A 74 12.73 -6.73 3.11
N SER A 75 13.91 -7.25 2.82
CA SER A 75 14.94 -6.52 2.06
C SER A 75 15.76 -7.45 1.17
N ASP A 76 16.33 -6.88 0.10
CA ASP A 76 17.38 -7.50 -0.70
C ASP A 76 18.73 -7.61 0.03
N TYR A 77 18.95 -6.81 1.07
CA TYR A 77 20.08 -6.97 1.99
C TYR A 77 19.74 -8.02 3.05
N GLY A 78 20.15 -9.27 2.81
CA GLY A 78 19.75 -10.44 3.59
C GLY A 78 20.01 -10.36 5.11
N ARG A 79 20.89 -9.47 5.58
CA ARG A 79 21.10 -9.27 7.02
C ARG A 79 19.96 -8.51 7.72
N LEU A 80 19.17 -7.70 7.00
CA LEU A 80 17.94 -7.09 7.53
C LEU A 80 16.84 -8.14 7.77
N GLY A 81 16.91 -9.28 7.08
CA GLY A 81 15.98 -10.39 7.25
C GLY A 81 14.54 -10.05 6.89
N THR A 82 13.61 -10.79 7.51
CA THR A 82 12.17 -10.57 7.41
C THR A 82 11.62 -10.35 8.82
N VAL A 83 10.97 -9.20 9.05
CA VAL A 83 10.43 -8.85 10.37
C VAL A 83 8.96 -8.47 10.28
N VAL A 84 8.14 -9.03 11.16
CA VAL A 84 6.72 -8.68 11.29
C VAL A 84 6.57 -7.61 12.36
N ILE A 85 5.91 -6.50 12.01
CA ILE A 85 5.83 -5.30 12.84
C ILE A 85 4.37 -4.86 13.00
N ARG A 86 3.96 -4.62 14.24
CA ARG A 86 2.70 -3.97 14.58
C ARG A 86 2.89 -2.46 14.67
N LEU A 87 2.04 -1.73 13.96
CA LEU A 87 2.09 -0.30 13.77
C LEU A 87 1.19 0.44 14.77
N THR A 88 1.70 1.56 15.25
CA THR A 88 0.97 2.58 16.00
C THR A 88 1.15 3.92 15.30
N ARG A 89 0.14 4.78 15.36
CA ARG A 89 0.24 6.16 14.88
C ARG A 89 0.40 7.10 16.07
N ILE A 90 1.35 8.03 15.97
CA ILE A 90 1.51 9.16 16.89
C ILE A 90 1.62 10.41 16.03
N ASP A 91 0.62 11.28 16.12
CA ASP A 91 0.47 12.48 15.30
C ASP A 91 0.64 12.15 13.80
N ASP A 92 1.65 12.71 13.15
CA ASP A 92 1.96 12.51 11.74
C ASP A 92 3.09 11.52 11.48
N LYS A 93 3.39 10.68 12.47
CA LYS A 93 4.34 9.57 12.33
C LYS A 93 3.66 8.23 12.55
N ILE A 94 4.07 7.24 11.76
CA ILE A 94 3.76 5.83 12.02
C ILE A 94 5.00 5.20 12.62
N LEU A 95 4.82 4.50 13.74
CA LEU A 95 5.86 3.89 14.54
C LEU A 95 5.60 2.41 14.75
N ASN A 96 6.64 1.66 15.10
CA ASN A 96 6.48 0.36 15.75
C ASN A 96 5.94 0.56 17.19
N ALA A 97 4.95 -0.24 17.57
CA ALA A 97 4.25 -0.07 18.83
C ALA A 97 5.12 -0.23 20.09
N ASN A 98 6.11 -1.15 20.16
CA ASN A 98 6.78 -1.51 21.44
C ASN A 98 8.03 -2.44 21.30
N SER A 99 8.94 -2.27 20.34
CA SER A 99 10.02 -3.28 20.14
C SER A 99 11.45 -2.75 19.99
N ASP A 100 12.39 -3.67 20.10
CA ASP A 100 13.82 -3.58 19.74
C ASP A 100 14.05 -3.36 18.23
N THR A 101 12.99 -3.26 17.44
CA THR A 101 13.00 -3.01 16.00
C THR A 101 12.27 -1.69 15.67
N PRO A 102 12.91 -0.53 15.92
CA PRO A 102 12.39 0.76 15.50
C PRO A 102 12.02 0.77 14.01
N LEU A 103 10.82 1.24 13.73
CA LEU A 103 10.35 1.60 12.40
C LEU A 103 9.65 2.95 12.55
N ILE A 104 10.09 3.94 11.78
CA ILE A 104 9.54 5.30 11.79
C ILE A 104 9.27 5.69 10.35
N LEU A 105 8.02 6.07 10.09
CA LEU A 105 7.60 6.67 8.83
C LEU A 105 7.05 8.06 9.11
N ASP A 106 7.67 9.07 8.51
CA ASP A 106 7.17 10.45 8.56
C ASP A 106 6.13 10.67 7.46
N LEU A 107 4.87 10.92 7.84
CA LEU A 107 3.75 11.08 6.90
C LEU A 107 3.65 12.48 6.30
N GLU A 108 4.42 13.47 6.77
CA GLU A 108 4.46 14.82 6.18
C GLU A 108 5.58 14.95 5.15
N GLN A 109 6.66 14.18 5.33
CA GLN A 109 7.78 14.19 4.40
C GLN A 109 7.41 13.63 3.02
N ARG A 110 7.83 14.32 1.95
CA ARG A 110 7.66 13.87 0.56
C ARG A 110 9.03 13.92 -0.17
N PRO A 111 9.52 12.82 -0.75
CA PRO A 111 8.98 11.45 -0.64
C PRO A 111 8.98 10.93 0.80
N LEU A 112 8.08 9.98 1.11
CA LEU A 112 7.98 9.40 2.46
C LEU A 112 9.32 8.78 2.87
N ARG A 113 9.80 9.14 4.07
CA ARG A 113 11.09 8.66 4.60
C ARG A 113 10.85 7.57 5.65
N LEU A 114 11.56 6.46 5.47
CA LEU A 114 11.59 5.32 6.38
C LEU A 114 12.93 5.29 7.11
N ASP A 115 12.88 5.40 8.43
CA ASP A 115 13.98 4.98 9.31
C ASP A 115 13.63 3.62 9.91
N TYR A 116 14.50 2.64 9.70
CA TYR A 116 14.26 1.26 10.12
C TYR A 116 15.52 0.66 10.74
N SER A 117 15.37 0.03 11.90
CA SER A 117 16.49 -0.52 12.64
C SER A 117 16.16 -1.85 13.32
N PRO A 118 16.20 -3.00 12.60
CA PRO A 118 15.88 -4.29 13.20
C PRO A 118 16.86 -4.68 14.30
N HIS A 119 16.31 -5.08 15.45
CA HIS A 119 17.05 -5.52 16.63
C HIS A 119 18.14 -4.55 17.12
N ASN A 120 18.07 -3.28 16.71
CA ASN A 120 19.12 -2.27 16.90
C ASN A 120 20.52 -2.70 16.41
N GLU A 121 20.61 -3.65 15.47
CA GLU A 121 21.89 -4.13 14.92
C GLU A 121 22.27 -3.42 13.62
N ILE A 122 21.28 -2.98 12.85
CA ILE A 122 21.44 -2.40 11.52
C ILE A 122 20.58 -1.15 11.48
N SER A 123 21.08 -0.05 10.93
CA SER A 123 20.30 1.16 10.69
C SER A 123 20.17 1.39 9.19
N TYR A 124 18.92 1.42 8.72
CA TYR A 124 18.55 1.71 7.34
C TYR A 124 17.77 3.02 7.26
N VAL A 125 18.06 3.80 6.22
CA VAL A 125 17.29 4.99 5.86
C VAL A 125 16.98 4.92 4.37
N GLY A 126 15.70 5.08 4.02
CA GLY A 126 15.28 5.10 2.62
C GLY A 126 14.02 5.89 2.38
N TYR A 127 13.68 6.02 1.10
CA TYR A 127 12.55 6.80 0.63
C TYR A 127 11.63 5.96 -0.23
N LYS A 128 10.33 6.15 -0.05
CA LYS A 128 9.31 5.45 -0.84
C LYS A 128 9.44 5.83 -2.31
N GLN A 129 9.45 4.82 -3.19
CA GLN A 129 9.41 4.96 -4.65
C GLN A 129 7.97 5.15 -5.15
#